data_AF-A0A961RM74-F1
#
_entry.id   AF-A0A961RM74-F1
#
_cell.length_a   1.000
_cell.length_b   1.000
_cell.length_c   1.000
_cell.angle_alpha   90.00
_cell.angle_beta   90.00
_cell.angle_gamma   90.00
#
_symmetry.space_group_name_H-M   'P 1'
#
loop_
_entity.id
_entity.type
_entity.pdbx_description
1 polymer ?
#
loop_
_entity_poly.entity_id
_entity_poly.type
_entity_poly.pdbx_seq_one_letter_code
_entity_poly.pdbx_strand_id
1 'polypeptide(L)' 'DSHIKRLRKKFKVVDTDFDMIETLYGVGYRFREA' A
#
# COMPACT_ATOMS: atom_id res chain seq x y z
N ASP A 1 -4.97 10.95 1.56
CA ASP A 1 -3.58 10.55 1.32
C ASP A 1 -3.35 10.26 -0.17
N SER A 2 -2.56 11.10 -0.82
CA SER A 2 -2.15 10.93 -2.23
C SER A 2 -0.81 10.18 -2.36
N HIS A 3 0.01 10.15 -1.32
CA HIS A 3 1.33 9.52 -1.33
C HIS A 3 1.20 8.01 -1.30
N ILE A 4 0.37 7.49 -0.40
CA ILE A 4 0.13 6.04 -0.32
C ILE A 4 -0.52 5.50 -1.59
N LYS A 5 -1.40 6.29 -2.23
CA LYS A 5 -2.03 5.94 -3.50
C LYS A 5 -1.01 5.89 -4.64
N ARG A 6 -0.09 6.87 -4.70
CA ARG A 6 1.02 6.89 -5.68
C ARG A 6 1.95 5.70 -5.49
N LEU A 7 2.26 5.35 -4.23
CA LEU A 7 3.12 4.22 -3.91
C LEU A 7 2.49 2.89 -4.34
N ARG A 8 1.24 2.62 -3.95
CA ARG A 8 0.49 1.43 -4.39
C ARG A 8 0.40 1.33 -5.90
N LYS A 9 0.21 2.46 -6.60
CA LYS A 9 0.16 2.48 -8.07
C LYS A 9 1.49 2.02 -8.69
N LYS A 10 2.63 2.42 -8.12
CA LYS A 10 3.95 1.95 -8.59
C LYS A 10 4.11 0.44 -8.43
N PHE A 11 3.70 -0.11 -7.28
CA PHE A 11 3.74 -1.56 -7.06
C PHE A 11 2.81 -2.31 -7.99
N LYS A 12 1.58 -1.80 -8.21
CA LYS A 12 0.61 -2.38 -9.15
C LYS A 12 1.06 -2.44 -10.60
N VAL A 13 2.04 -1.63 -11.00
CA VAL A 13 2.65 -1.70 -12.34
C VAL A 13 3.55 -2.93 -12.48
N VAL A 14 4.18 -3.36 -11.39
CA VAL A 14 5.09 -4.52 -11.37
C VAL A 14 4.35 -5.80 -10.98
N ASP A 15 3.40 -5.70 -10.05
CA ASP A 15 2.61 -6.78 -9.50
C ASP A 15 1.16 -6.32 -9.33
N THR A 16 0.28 -6.78 -10.22
CA THR A 16 -1.14 -6.39 -10.25
C THR A 16 -1.91 -6.77 -8.99
N ASP A 17 -1.44 -7.81 -8.28
CA ASP A 17 -2.09 -8.38 -7.10
C ASP A 17 -1.47 -7.86 -5.80
N PHE A 18 -0.59 -6.86 -5.88
CA PHE A 18 0.04 -6.25 -4.72
C PHE A 18 -0.98 -5.69 -3.71
N ASP A 19 -0.98 -6.29 -2.51
CA ASP A 19 -1.81 -5.88 -1.37
C ASP A 19 -1.04 -5.91 -0.03
N MET A 20 0.26 -5.56 -0.05
CA MET A 20 1.09 -5.63 1.16
C MET A 20 0.98 -4.40 2.06
N ILE A 21 0.43 -3.28 1.58
CA ILE A 21 0.28 -2.07 2.38
C ILE A 21 -1.16 -2.03 2.90
N GLU A 22 -1.36 -1.96 4.21
CA GLU A 22 -2.70 -1.83 4.80
C GLU A 22 -2.92 -0.41 5.34
N THR A 23 -4.16 0.06 5.24
CA THR A 23 -4.56 1.34 5.84
C THR A 23 -5.19 1.06 7.20
N LEU A 24 -4.56 1.57 8.27
CA LEU A 24 -5.06 1.50 9.63
C LEU A 24 -5.67 2.86 9.98
N TYR A 25 -7.00 2.94 9.95
CA TYR A 25 -7.72 4.18 10.27
C TYR A 25 -7.40 4.64 11.69
N GLY A 26 -6.91 5.88 11.81
CA GLY A 26 -6.51 6.48 13.09
C GLY A 26 -5.06 6.19 13.54
N VAL A 27 -4.33 5.32 12.82
CA VAL A 27 -2.94 4.94 13.18
C VAL A 27 -1.96 5.23 12.05
N GLY A 28 -2.34 5.00 10.79
CA GLY A 28 -1.49 5.23 9.63
C GLY A 28 -1.48 4.04 8.66
N TYR A 29 -0.29 3.61 8.25
CA TYR A 29 -0.11 2.50 7.31
C TYR A 29 0.80 1.44 7.89
N ARG A 30 0.52 0.18 7.55
CA ARG A 30 1.35 -0.96 7.93
C ARG A 30 1.74 -1.75 6.69
N PHE A 31 2.96 -2.27 6.66
CA PHE A 31 3.37 -3.27 5.69
C PHE A 31 3.10 -4.66 6.25
N ARG A 32 2.49 -5.55 5.48
CA ARG A 32 2.33 -6.96 5.87
C ARG A 32 3.71 -7.58 5.96
N GLU A 33 4.04 -8.18 7.10
CA GLU A 33 5.19 -9.05 7.24
C GLU A 33 4.74 -10.46 6.80
N ALA A 34 5.61 -11.15 6.06
CA ALA A 34 5.33 -12.51 5.56
C ALA A 34 5.29 -13.54 6.70
#